data_AF-A0A2D9Q9J5-F1
#
_entry.id   AF-A0A2D9Q9J5-F1
#
_cell.length_a   1.000
_cell.length_b   1.000
_cell.length_c   1.000
_cell.angle_alpha   90.00
_cell.angle_beta   90.00
_cell.angle_gamma   90.00
#
_symmetry.space_group_name_H-M   'P 1'
#
loop_
_entity.id
_entity.type
_entity.pdbx_description
1 polymer ?
#
loop_
_entity_poly.entity_id
_entity_poly.type
_entity_poly.pdbx_seq_one_letter_code
_entity_poly.pdbx_strand_id
1 'polypeptide(L)'
;MKNIRIHKDIVFKKDFQPFLEYAKDYITKNDGRLIIRNVKYLSDGGRHSGSCDGKEIIVAGKCSKFMEVFVHEFAHFTQAVDKAPLWENGSDGTHFWNWLAKKESSDGIKLWDELIDIILVERDCELRSLKLIKKFDIPISVKDYTKSANLYLYYYHFCFLKRKWMSNYTELYKSELFFKMPEKIIPKSKISNIDMNMMKLFEEVLG
;
A
#
# COMPACT_ATOMS: atom_id res chain seq x y z
N MET A 1 18.04 -21.69 -3.07
CA MET A 1 18.29 -20.22 -3.09
C MET A 1 17.99 -19.68 -1.70
N LYS A 2 18.76 -18.73 -1.14
CA LYS A 2 18.44 -18.14 0.17
C LYS A 2 17.13 -17.35 0.08
N ASN A 3 16.21 -17.59 1.02
CA ASN A 3 14.89 -16.95 1.11
C ASN A 3 14.98 -15.45 1.40
N ILE A 4 16.04 -15.02 2.08
CA ILE A 4 16.29 -13.62 2.41
C ILE A 4 17.50 -13.12 1.62
N ARG A 5 17.32 -12.04 0.85
CA ARG A 5 18.35 -11.36 0.06
C ARG A 5 18.29 -9.87 0.36
N ILE A 6 19.28 -9.39 1.10
CA ILE A 6 19.44 -7.96 1.40
C ILE A 6 20.78 -7.54 0.85
N HIS A 7 20.80 -6.46 0.07
CA HIS A 7 22.06 -5.92 -0.42
C HIS A 7 22.92 -5.42 0.75
N LYS A 8 24.19 -5.83 0.80
CA LYS A 8 25.12 -5.59 1.92
C LYS A 8 25.30 -4.11 2.31
N ASP A 9 25.14 -3.20 1.35
CA ASP A 9 25.29 -1.74 1.56
C ASP A 9 24.05 -1.07 2.17
N ILE A 10 22.97 -1.83 2.40
CA ILE A 10 21.77 -1.28 3.07
C ILE A 10 21.96 -1.40 4.58
N VAL A 11 21.98 -0.25 5.24
CA VAL A 11 22.08 -0.13 6.70
C VAL A 11 20.72 0.30 7.22
N PHE A 12 20.16 -0.49 8.14
CA PHE A 12 18.88 -0.17 8.78
C PHE A 12 19.11 0.53 10.12
N LYS A 13 18.17 1.41 10.48
CA LYS A 13 18.17 2.06 11.79
C LYS A 13 18.07 1.01 12.90
N LYS A 14 18.72 1.27 14.04
CA LYS A 14 18.83 0.32 15.16
C LYS A 14 17.46 -0.04 15.76
N ASP A 15 16.59 0.96 15.88
CA ASP A 15 15.19 0.84 16.34
C ASP A 15 14.32 0.01 15.37
N PHE A 16 14.70 -0.13 14.09
CA PHE A 16 13.99 -0.97 13.12
C PHE A 16 14.39 -2.46 13.17
N GLN A 17 15.57 -2.76 13.70
CA GLN A 17 16.13 -4.12 13.67
C GLN A 17 15.22 -5.18 14.33
N PRO A 18 14.57 -4.93 15.48
CA PRO A 18 13.69 -5.93 16.09
C PRO A 18 12.55 -6.37 15.17
N PHE A 19 11.93 -5.42 14.46
CA PHE A 19 10.90 -5.73 13.48
C PHE A 19 11.47 -6.45 12.26
N LEU A 20 12.62 -6.01 11.76
CA LEU A 20 13.25 -6.63 10.58
C LEU A 20 13.60 -8.10 10.83
N GLU A 21 14.17 -8.44 11.99
CA GLU A 21 14.48 -9.83 12.34
C GLU A 21 13.20 -10.67 12.52
N TYR A 22 12.19 -10.12 13.21
CA TYR A 22 10.87 -10.77 13.29
C TYR A 22 10.28 -11.05 11.90
N ALA A 23 10.33 -10.07 10.99
CA ALA A 23 9.79 -10.21 9.65
C ALA A 23 10.55 -11.28 8.84
N LYS A 24 11.89 -11.30 8.90
CA LYS A 24 12.72 -12.33 8.23
C LYS A 24 12.38 -13.74 8.72
N ASP A 25 12.25 -13.92 10.03
CA ASP A 25 11.88 -15.19 10.63
C ASP A 25 10.48 -15.62 10.21
N TYR A 26 9.51 -14.70 10.26
CA TYR A 26 8.13 -14.96 9.87
C TYR A 26 8.02 -15.34 8.39
N ILE A 27 8.69 -14.58 7.50
CA ILE A 27 8.74 -14.88 6.06
C ILE A 27 9.35 -16.26 5.83
N THR A 28 10.48 -16.56 6.46
CA THR A 28 11.17 -17.84 6.28
C THR A 28 10.33 -19.02 6.76
N LYS A 29 9.64 -18.89 7.91
CA LYS A 29 8.77 -19.92 8.49
C LYS A 29 7.54 -20.22 7.64
N ASN A 30 7.12 -19.27 6.80
CA ASN A 30 5.97 -19.40 5.92
C ASN A 30 6.38 -19.52 4.44
N ASP A 31 7.58 -20.07 4.19
CA ASP A 31 8.12 -20.35 2.85
C ASP A 31 8.15 -19.14 1.88
N GLY A 32 8.17 -17.93 2.43
CA GLY A 32 8.23 -16.69 1.69
C GLY A 32 9.65 -16.26 1.30
N ARG A 33 9.73 -15.20 0.51
CA ARG A 33 10.97 -14.58 0.05
C ARG A 33 10.99 -13.08 0.33
N LEU A 34 12.17 -12.59 0.70
CA LEU A 34 12.43 -11.17 0.89
C LEU A 34 13.62 -10.73 0.04
N ILE A 35 13.41 -9.70 -0.78
CA ILE A 35 14.43 -9.06 -1.60
C ILE A 35 14.46 -7.55 -1.32
N ILE A 36 15.54 -7.06 -0.71
CA ILE A 36 15.80 -5.63 -0.54
C ILE A 36 16.90 -5.21 -1.52
N ARG A 37 16.50 -4.46 -2.56
CA ARG A 37 17.39 -4.01 -3.65
C ARG A 37 18.08 -2.68 -3.32
N ASN A 38 19.30 -2.48 -3.78
CA ASN A 38 20.08 -1.25 -3.53
C ASN A 38 19.72 -0.09 -4.48
N VAL A 39 18.43 0.24 -4.57
CA VAL A 39 17.87 1.23 -5.50
C VAL A 39 16.89 2.15 -4.80
N LYS A 40 16.65 3.33 -5.38
CA LYS A 40 15.66 4.30 -4.85
C LYS A 40 14.22 3.91 -5.21
N TYR A 41 14.04 3.25 -6.35
CA TYR A 41 12.76 2.80 -6.87
C TYR A 41 12.95 1.47 -7.60
N LEU A 42 11.90 0.66 -7.62
CA LEU A 42 11.74 -0.52 -8.46
C LEU A 42 11.22 -0.08 -9.84
N SER A 43 11.42 -0.92 -10.86
CA SER A 43 11.06 -0.62 -12.26
C SER A 43 10.41 -1.80 -12.99
N ASP A 44 10.16 -2.90 -12.27
CA ASP A 44 9.51 -4.11 -12.74
C ASP A 44 7.99 -3.90 -12.76
N GLY A 45 7.46 -3.48 -13.92
CA GLY A 45 6.03 -3.24 -14.11
C GLY A 45 5.58 -1.81 -13.82
N GLY A 46 6.51 -0.89 -13.54
CA GLY A 46 6.25 0.51 -13.26
C GLY A 46 7.22 1.05 -12.21
N ARG A 47 7.17 2.35 -11.91
CA ARG A 47 7.99 2.93 -10.84
C ARG A 47 7.25 2.83 -9.51
N HIS A 48 7.73 2.00 -8.60
CA HIS A 48 7.17 1.82 -7.25
C HIS A 48 8.29 1.63 -6.20
N SER A 49 7.94 1.60 -4.91
CA SER A 49 8.91 1.48 -3.81
C SER A 49 8.95 0.09 -3.17
N GLY A 50 7.87 -0.68 -3.32
CA GLY A 50 7.74 -2.03 -2.81
C GLY A 50 6.67 -2.80 -3.57
N SER A 51 6.68 -4.12 -3.45
CA SER A 51 5.60 -5.00 -3.90
C SER A 51 5.59 -6.30 -3.10
N CYS A 52 4.40 -6.88 -2.95
CA CYS A 52 4.20 -8.22 -2.43
C CYS A 52 3.18 -8.99 -3.27
N ASP A 53 3.52 -10.21 -3.68
CA ASP A 53 2.62 -11.11 -4.42
C ASP A 53 2.03 -12.24 -3.54
N GLY A 54 2.18 -12.11 -2.21
CA GLY A 54 1.78 -13.11 -1.23
C GLY A 54 2.84 -14.20 -0.96
N LYS A 55 3.91 -14.27 -1.75
CA LYS A 55 5.05 -15.17 -1.51
C LYS A 55 6.38 -14.44 -1.45
N GLU A 56 6.55 -13.42 -2.28
CA GLU A 56 7.76 -12.62 -2.39
C GLU A 56 7.47 -11.16 -2.03
N ILE A 57 8.32 -10.59 -1.19
CA ILE A 57 8.37 -9.16 -0.88
C ILE A 57 9.61 -8.60 -1.55
N ILE A 58 9.43 -7.54 -2.35
CA ILE A 58 10.53 -6.79 -2.96
C ILE A 58 10.43 -5.34 -2.51
N VAL A 59 11.51 -4.76 -1.99
CA VAL A 59 11.54 -3.35 -1.56
C VAL A 59 12.78 -2.63 -2.07
N ALA A 60 12.60 -1.38 -2.51
CA ALA A 60 13.68 -0.45 -2.82
C ALA A 60 14.37 0.03 -1.53
N GLY A 61 15.53 -0.52 -1.21
CA GLY A 61 16.25 -0.27 0.05
C GLY A 61 16.76 1.17 0.25
N LYS A 62 16.81 2.00 -0.80
CA LYS A 62 17.18 3.42 -0.73
C LYS A 62 15.97 4.37 -0.83
N CYS A 63 14.74 3.87 -0.79
CA CYS A 63 13.58 4.76 -0.79
C CYS A 63 13.49 5.51 0.55
N SER A 64 13.10 6.79 0.52
CA SER A 64 13.07 7.64 1.73
C SER A 64 12.07 7.17 2.77
N LYS A 65 11.05 6.41 2.36
CA LYS A 65 10.00 5.83 3.19
C LYS A 65 10.18 4.33 3.42
N PHE A 66 11.42 3.83 3.38
CA PHE A 66 11.73 2.40 3.43
C PHE A 66 11.00 1.65 4.55
N MET A 67 10.98 2.18 5.77
CA MET A 67 10.32 1.51 6.90
C MET A 67 8.80 1.43 6.72
N GLU A 68 8.16 2.50 6.25
CA GLU A 68 6.71 2.52 5.95
C GLU A 68 6.38 1.48 4.88
N VAL A 69 7.14 1.48 3.79
CA VAL A 69 6.96 0.55 2.66
C VAL A 69 7.19 -0.89 3.11
N PHE A 70 8.28 -1.19 3.82
CA PHE A 70 8.56 -2.57 4.23
C PHE A 70 7.50 -3.12 5.20
N VAL A 71 7.01 -2.30 6.14
CA VAL A 71 5.91 -2.70 7.02
C VAL A 71 4.64 -2.99 6.22
N HIS A 72 4.31 -2.14 5.26
CA HIS A 72 3.16 -2.30 4.36
C HIS A 72 3.26 -3.59 3.52
N GLU A 73 4.37 -3.83 2.81
CA GLU A 73 4.52 -5.05 2.02
C GLU A 73 4.52 -6.31 2.90
N PHE A 74 5.09 -6.24 4.10
CA PHE A 74 5.02 -7.33 5.06
C PHE A 74 3.60 -7.58 5.57
N ALA A 75 2.77 -6.54 5.69
CA ALA A 75 1.37 -6.69 6.04
C ALA A 75 0.60 -7.43 4.93
N HIS A 76 0.83 -7.12 3.65
CA HIS A 76 0.29 -7.92 2.53
C HIS A 76 0.73 -9.39 2.59
N PHE A 77 2.01 -9.65 2.87
CA PHE A 77 2.49 -11.02 3.07
C PHE A 77 1.72 -11.73 4.21
N THR A 78 1.45 -11.04 5.32
CA THR A 78 0.65 -11.63 6.40
C THR A 78 -0.81 -11.89 5.99
N GLN A 79 -1.39 -11.07 5.10
CA GLN A 79 -2.72 -11.32 4.56
C GLN A 79 -2.75 -12.63 3.76
N ALA A 80 -1.73 -12.86 2.94
CA ALA A 80 -1.58 -14.09 2.17
C ALA A 80 -1.39 -15.31 3.06
N VAL A 81 -0.48 -15.25 4.03
CA VAL A 81 -0.22 -16.34 4.98
C VAL A 81 -1.47 -16.68 5.79
N ASP A 82 -2.19 -15.66 6.26
CA ASP A 82 -3.41 -15.83 7.05
C ASP A 82 -4.62 -16.25 6.22
N LYS A 83 -4.50 -16.31 4.88
CA LYS A 83 -5.61 -16.52 3.94
C LYS A 83 -6.75 -15.55 4.20
N ALA A 84 -6.42 -14.27 4.33
CA ALA A 84 -7.40 -13.22 4.60
C ALA A 84 -8.51 -13.30 3.55
N PRO A 85 -9.82 -13.23 3.92
CA PRO A 85 -10.90 -13.53 2.99
C PRO A 85 -10.88 -12.73 1.69
N LEU A 86 -10.51 -11.44 1.75
CA LEU A 86 -10.37 -10.56 0.58
C LEU A 86 -9.10 -10.82 -0.23
N TRP A 87 -8.05 -11.35 0.40
CA TRP A 87 -6.86 -11.78 -0.33
C TRP A 87 -7.14 -13.03 -1.16
N GLU A 88 -7.88 -14.00 -0.59
CA GLU A 88 -8.17 -15.28 -1.25
C GLU A 88 -9.32 -15.19 -2.26
N ASN A 89 -10.37 -14.42 -1.94
CA ASN A 89 -11.62 -14.43 -2.70
C ASN A 89 -11.99 -13.06 -3.29
N GLY A 90 -11.23 -12.02 -2.98
CA GLY A 90 -11.43 -10.70 -3.58
C GLY A 90 -10.90 -10.65 -5.01
N SER A 91 -11.29 -9.61 -5.73
CA SER A 91 -10.71 -9.35 -7.05
C SER A 91 -9.20 -9.07 -6.98
N ASP A 92 -8.46 -9.54 -7.99
CA ASP A 92 -7.07 -9.13 -8.25
C ASP A 92 -6.96 -7.75 -8.93
N GLY A 93 -8.11 -7.12 -9.22
CA GLY A 93 -8.23 -5.80 -9.82
C GLY A 93 -7.88 -5.76 -11.31
N THR A 94 -7.70 -6.91 -11.99
CA THR A 94 -7.22 -6.95 -13.37
C THR A 94 -8.06 -6.09 -14.32
N HIS A 95 -9.40 -6.14 -14.21
CA HIS A 95 -10.25 -5.35 -15.10
C HIS A 95 -10.23 -3.87 -14.72
N PHE A 96 -10.20 -3.53 -13.44
CA PHE A 96 -9.99 -2.17 -12.98
C PHE A 96 -8.69 -1.57 -13.55
N TRP A 97 -7.56 -2.29 -13.44
CA TRP A 97 -6.27 -1.82 -13.94
C TRP A 97 -6.23 -1.73 -15.47
N ASN A 98 -6.80 -2.70 -16.20
CA ASN A 98 -6.88 -2.65 -17.66
C ASN A 98 -7.78 -1.51 -18.14
N TRP A 99 -8.91 -1.28 -17.47
CA TRP A 99 -9.81 -0.17 -17.76
C TRP A 99 -9.15 1.19 -17.49
N LEU A 100 -8.40 1.33 -16.38
CA LEU A 100 -7.65 2.53 -16.02
C LEU A 100 -6.53 2.81 -17.03
N ALA A 101 -5.87 1.76 -17.52
CA ALA A 101 -4.84 1.82 -18.56
C ALA A 101 -5.40 2.01 -19.99
N LYS A 102 -6.73 2.16 -20.14
CA LYS A 102 -7.43 2.28 -21.44
C LYS A 102 -7.23 1.08 -22.38
N LYS A 103 -6.95 -0.09 -21.82
CA LYS A 103 -6.80 -1.36 -22.56
C LYS A 103 -8.13 -2.09 -22.75
N GLU A 104 -9.12 -1.82 -21.90
CA GLU A 104 -10.45 -2.43 -21.95
C GLU A 104 -11.58 -1.38 -21.89
N SER A 105 -12.73 -1.72 -22.50
CA SER A 105 -14.01 -1.02 -22.31
C SER A 105 -14.68 -1.46 -21.00
N SER A 106 -15.52 -0.59 -20.43
CA SER A 106 -16.08 -0.77 -19.09
C SER A 106 -17.32 -1.65 -19.03
N ASP A 107 -17.38 -2.49 -18.00
CA ASP A 107 -18.62 -2.90 -17.32
C ASP A 107 -18.64 -2.18 -15.96
N GLY A 108 -19.51 -1.17 -15.80
CA GLY A 108 -19.45 -0.24 -14.68
C GLY A 108 -19.66 -0.88 -13.30
N ILE A 109 -20.49 -1.93 -13.20
CA ILE A 109 -20.77 -2.61 -11.93
C ILE A 109 -19.56 -3.44 -11.51
N LYS A 110 -19.01 -4.23 -12.44
CA LYS A 110 -17.82 -5.04 -12.18
C LYS A 110 -16.64 -4.18 -11.71
N LEU A 111 -16.38 -3.06 -12.39
CA LEU A 111 -15.29 -2.15 -12.01
C LEU A 111 -15.46 -1.54 -10.62
N TRP A 112 -16.71 -1.29 -10.21
CA TRP A 112 -17.01 -0.79 -8.87
C TRP A 112 -16.73 -1.85 -7.81
N ASP A 113 -17.18 -3.08 -8.01
CA ASP A 113 -16.92 -4.17 -7.07
C ASP A 113 -15.41 -4.45 -6.92
N GLU A 114 -14.66 -4.48 -8.04
CA GLU A 114 -13.20 -4.64 -8.00
C GLU A 114 -12.49 -3.48 -7.28
N LEU A 115 -12.93 -2.23 -7.52
CA LEU A 115 -12.41 -1.07 -6.81
C LEU A 115 -12.60 -1.20 -5.30
N ILE A 116 -13.79 -1.62 -4.86
CA ILE A 116 -14.09 -1.79 -3.44
C ILE A 116 -13.21 -2.88 -2.83
N ASP A 117 -13.05 -4.01 -3.51
CA ASP A 117 -12.17 -5.09 -3.04
C ASP A 117 -10.72 -4.61 -2.89
N ILE A 118 -10.17 -3.92 -3.90
CA ILE A 118 -8.82 -3.33 -3.83
C ILE A 118 -8.69 -2.44 -2.59
N ILE A 119 -9.59 -1.47 -2.42
CA ILE A 119 -9.51 -0.53 -1.28
C ILE A 119 -9.67 -1.27 0.05
N LEU A 120 -10.47 -2.33 0.13
CA LEU A 120 -10.64 -3.10 1.35
C LEU A 120 -9.42 -3.98 1.69
N VAL A 121 -8.72 -4.54 0.69
CA VAL A 121 -7.43 -5.23 0.85
C VAL A 121 -6.39 -4.26 1.40
N GLU A 122 -6.25 -3.09 0.78
CA GLU A 122 -5.36 -2.02 1.23
C GLU A 122 -5.71 -1.59 2.66
N ARG A 123 -6.99 -1.35 2.96
CA ARG A 123 -7.40 -0.93 4.30
C ARG A 123 -7.04 -1.97 5.37
N ASP A 124 -7.20 -3.27 5.09
CA ASP A 124 -6.79 -4.32 6.03
C ASP A 124 -5.26 -4.38 6.20
N CYS A 125 -4.51 -4.20 5.09
CA CYS A 125 -3.06 -4.04 5.12
C CYS A 125 -2.65 -2.89 6.04
N GLU A 126 -3.27 -1.71 5.88
CA GLU A 126 -2.95 -0.52 6.69
C GLU A 126 -3.26 -0.71 8.19
N LEU A 127 -4.33 -1.43 8.51
CA LEU A 127 -4.64 -1.78 9.91
C LEU A 127 -3.62 -2.75 10.51
N ARG A 128 -3.11 -3.72 9.73
CA ARG A 128 -2.05 -4.64 10.15
C ARG A 128 -0.72 -3.89 10.33
N SER A 129 -0.37 -3.03 9.38
CA SER A 129 0.81 -2.15 9.45
C SER A 129 0.80 -1.30 10.71
N LEU A 130 -0.31 -0.64 11.02
CA LEU A 130 -0.45 0.16 12.25
C LEU A 130 -0.28 -0.66 13.52
N LYS A 131 -0.73 -1.92 13.54
CA LYS A 131 -0.50 -2.82 14.68
C LYS A 131 0.98 -3.17 14.81
N LEU A 132 1.67 -3.43 13.70
CA LEU A 132 3.11 -3.73 13.69
C LEU A 132 3.94 -2.53 14.12
N ILE A 133 3.64 -1.34 13.60
CA ILE A 133 4.30 -0.08 13.98
C ILE A 133 4.26 0.10 15.50
N LYS A 134 3.07 -0.04 16.10
CA LYS A 134 2.89 0.10 17.55
C LYS A 134 3.55 -1.03 18.34
N LYS A 135 3.41 -2.28 17.87
CA LYS A 135 3.93 -3.47 18.57
C LYS A 135 5.45 -3.43 18.69
N PHE A 136 6.14 -2.99 17.65
CA PHE A 136 7.60 -2.98 17.58
C PHE A 136 8.22 -1.61 17.87
N ASP A 137 7.41 -0.61 18.24
CA ASP A 137 7.84 0.78 18.44
C ASP A 137 8.69 1.30 17.27
N ILE A 138 8.23 1.00 16.05
CA ILE A 138 8.92 1.39 14.82
C ILE A 138 8.92 2.93 14.74
N PRO A 139 10.03 3.60 14.38
CA PRO A 139 10.14 5.06 14.32
C PRO A 139 9.39 5.67 13.11
N ILE A 140 8.09 5.44 13.06
CA ILE A 140 7.11 5.95 12.10
C ILE A 140 6.02 6.64 12.92
N SER A 141 5.69 7.88 12.54
CA SER A 141 4.57 8.60 13.13
C SER A 141 3.26 7.89 12.81
N VAL A 142 2.63 7.27 13.82
CA VAL A 142 1.33 6.60 13.69
C VAL A 142 0.28 7.53 13.08
N LYS A 143 0.32 8.82 13.46
CA LYS A 143 -0.58 9.85 12.96
C LYS A 143 -0.36 10.11 11.47
N ASP A 144 0.87 10.37 11.05
CA ASP A 144 1.16 10.71 9.65
C ASP A 144 1.03 9.50 8.73
N TYR A 145 1.36 8.30 9.23
CA TYR A 145 1.11 7.05 8.55
C TYR A 145 -0.40 6.85 8.32
N THR A 146 -1.22 7.03 9.35
CA THR A 146 -2.69 6.89 9.24
C THR A 146 -3.28 7.88 8.24
N LYS A 147 -2.80 9.14 8.23
CA LYS A 147 -3.20 10.15 7.25
C LYS A 147 -2.79 9.76 5.83
N SER A 148 -1.57 9.25 5.66
CA SER A 148 -1.05 8.78 4.37
C SER A 148 -1.87 7.61 3.82
N ALA A 149 -2.19 6.65 4.67
CA ALA A 149 -3.04 5.50 4.35
C ALA A 149 -4.43 5.95 3.92
N ASN A 150 -5.10 6.80 4.71
CA ASN A 150 -6.43 7.32 4.36
C ASN A 150 -6.44 8.10 3.04
N LEU A 151 -5.40 8.90 2.80
CA LEU A 151 -5.24 9.63 1.56
C LEU A 151 -5.18 8.67 0.37
N TYR A 152 -4.42 7.58 0.49
CA TYR A 152 -4.29 6.57 -0.55
C TYR A 152 -5.61 5.82 -0.79
N LEU A 153 -6.35 5.46 0.27
CA LEU A 153 -7.66 4.82 0.15
C LEU A 153 -8.67 5.72 -0.59
N TYR A 154 -8.71 7.02 -0.30
CA TYR A 154 -9.55 7.96 -1.06
C TYR A 154 -9.06 8.20 -2.48
N TYR A 155 -7.75 8.12 -2.71
CA TYR A 155 -7.16 8.34 -4.03
C TYR A 155 -7.66 7.33 -5.06
N TYR A 156 -7.91 6.07 -4.67
CA TYR A 156 -8.54 5.08 -5.55
C TYR A 156 -9.92 5.54 -6.07
N HIS A 157 -10.78 6.10 -5.23
CA HIS A 157 -12.05 6.68 -5.68
C HIS A 157 -11.84 7.82 -6.67
N PHE A 158 -10.85 8.68 -6.43
CA PHE A 158 -10.53 9.78 -7.33
C PHE A 158 -10.05 9.26 -8.70
N CYS A 159 -9.16 8.27 -8.71
CA CYS A 159 -8.71 7.60 -9.93
C CYS A 159 -9.84 6.95 -10.70
N PHE A 160 -10.81 6.34 -10.00
CA PHE A 160 -12.02 5.80 -10.61
C PHE A 160 -12.85 6.90 -11.27
N LEU A 161 -13.18 8.00 -10.57
CA LEU A 161 -13.95 9.09 -11.16
C LEU A 161 -13.28 9.73 -12.39
N LYS A 162 -11.95 9.82 -12.39
CA LYS A 162 -11.18 10.44 -13.47
C LYS A 162 -10.73 9.47 -14.55
N ARG A 163 -10.91 8.16 -14.33
CA ARG A 163 -10.31 7.08 -15.14
C ARG A 163 -8.84 7.35 -15.45
N LYS A 164 -8.07 7.74 -14.41
CA LYS A 164 -6.67 8.11 -14.58
C LYS A 164 -5.88 7.97 -13.28
N TRP A 165 -4.71 7.34 -13.37
CA TRP A 165 -3.66 7.49 -12.37
C TRP A 165 -2.89 8.79 -12.63
N MET A 166 -2.91 9.70 -11.66
CA MET A 166 -2.28 11.02 -11.79
C MET A 166 -0.78 10.90 -11.53
N SER A 167 0.06 11.33 -12.48
CA SER A 167 1.52 11.24 -12.37
C SER A 167 2.10 12.08 -11.22
N ASN A 168 1.40 13.14 -10.82
CA ASN A 168 1.75 14.06 -9.72
C ASN A 168 1.09 13.71 -8.38
N TYR A 169 0.53 12.50 -8.20
CA TYR A 169 -0.15 12.12 -6.95
C TYR A 169 0.70 12.29 -5.70
N THR A 170 2.03 12.25 -5.82
CA THR A 170 2.95 12.47 -4.69
C THR A 170 2.82 13.88 -4.08
N GLU A 171 2.29 14.85 -4.83
CA GLU A 171 2.02 16.20 -4.32
C GLU A 171 0.87 16.22 -3.30
N LEU A 172 -0.03 15.23 -3.32
CA LEU A 172 -1.08 15.08 -2.32
C LEU A 172 -0.53 15.04 -0.90
N TYR A 173 0.58 14.33 -0.67
CA TYR A 173 1.20 14.17 0.65
C TYR A 173 1.85 15.45 1.20
N LYS A 174 1.98 16.50 0.37
CA LYS A 174 2.50 17.82 0.77
C LYS A 174 1.42 18.89 0.81
N SER A 175 0.19 18.53 0.47
CA SER A 175 -0.91 19.49 0.29
C SER A 175 -1.73 19.67 1.57
N GLU A 176 -2.54 20.73 1.62
CA GLU A 176 -3.53 20.97 2.68
C GLU A 176 -4.50 19.79 2.86
N LEU A 177 -4.77 19.05 1.78
CA LEU A 177 -5.61 17.85 1.82
C LEU A 177 -5.03 16.78 2.75
N PHE A 178 -3.71 16.57 2.76
CA PHE A 178 -3.07 15.63 3.67
C PHE A 178 -3.33 16.00 5.14
N PHE A 179 -3.20 17.30 5.48
CA PHE A 179 -3.40 17.74 6.86
C PHE A 179 -4.86 17.58 7.33
N LYS A 180 -5.82 17.65 6.41
CA LYS A 180 -7.26 17.40 6.64
C LYS A 180 -7.62 15.92 6.75
N MET A 181 -6.70 14.98 6.45
CA MET A 181 -7.00 13.55 6.53
C MET A 181 -7.31 13.11 7.96
N PRO A 182 -8.26 12.17 8.15
CA PRO A 182 -8.58 11.63 9.46
C PRO A 182 -7.38 10.94 10.11
N GLU A 183 -7.28 11.02 11.43
CA GLU A 183 -6.23 10.36 12.24
C GLU A 183 -6.59 8.93 12.67
N LYS A 184 -7.68 8.39 12.12
CA LYS A 184 -8.09 6.99 12.24
C LYS A 184 -8.38 6.47 10.83
N ILE A 185 -8.01 5.21 10.57
CA ILE A 185 -8.34 4.56 9.29
C ILE A 185 -9.84 4.62 9.06
N ILE A 186 -10.24 5.08 7.86
CA ILE A 186 -11.64 5.25 7.50
C ILE A 186 -12.41 3.92 7.62
N PRO A 187 -13.68 3.93 8.07
CA PRO A 187 -14.47 2.70 8.18
C PRO A 187 -14.88 2.19 6.80
N LYS A 188 -15.19 0.88 6.70
CA LYS A 188 -15.67 0.26 5.46
C LYS A 188 -16.89 0.98 4.86
N SER A 189 -17.79 1.50 5.68
CA SER A 189 -18.96 2.26 5.24
C SER A 189 -18.62 3.53 4.44
N LYS A 190 -17.46 4.15 4.69
CA LYS A 190 -16.94 5.27 3.90
C LYS A 190 -16.22 4.85 2.61
N ILE A 191 -15.87 3.57 2.48
CA ILE A 191 -15.31 3.01 1.24
C ILE A 191 -16.43 2.66 0.28
N SER A 192 -17.54 2.10 0.78
CA SER A 192 -18.68 1.73 -0.05
C SER A 192 -19.43 2.90 -0.70
N ASN A 193 -19.02 4.15 -0.46
CA ASN A 193 -19.62 5.35 -1.05
C ASN A 193 -18.53 6.37 -1.38
N ILE A 194 -18.60 6.97 -2.57
CA ILE A 194 -17.68 8.05 -2.94
C ILE A 194 -18.03 9.33 -2.19
N ASP A 195 -17.13 9.81 -1.34
CA ASP A 195 -17.25 11.10 -0.66
C ASP A 195 -16.96 12.25 -1.64
N MET A 196 -17.99 12.79 -2.27
CA MET A 196 -17.85 13.85 -3.28
C MET A 196 -17.26 15.15 -2.74
N ASN A 197 -17.37 15.42 -1.43
CA ASN A 197 -16.69 16.57 -0.84
C ASN A 197 -15.19 16.33 -0.77
N MET A 198 -14.77 15.11 -0.41
CA MET A 198 -13.38 14.72 -0.49
C MET A 198 -12.85 14.79 -1.94
N MET A 199 -13.60 14.27 -2.92
CA MET A 199 -13.17 14.28 -4.33
C MET A 199 -12.97 15.69 -4.89
N LYS A 200 -13.76 16.69 -4.44
CA LYS A 200 -13.53 18.10 -4.78
C LYS A 200 -12.19 18.61 -4.26
N LEU A 201 -11.80 18.24 -3.04
CA LEU A 201 -10.49 18.62 -2.50
C LEU A 201 -9.33 17.94 -3.24
N PHE A 202 -9.53 16.71 -3.73
CA PHE A 202 -8.55 16.08 -4.63
C PHE A 202 -8.43 16.84 -5.95
N GLU A 203 -9.55 17.30 -6.52
CA GLU A 203 -9.55 18.13 -7.73
C GLU A 203 -8.81 19.46 -7.54
N GLU A 204 -8.98 20.12 -6.39
CA GLU A 204 -8.27 21.38 -6.10
C GLU A 204 -6.74 21.22 -6.08
N VAL A 205 -6.25 20.01 -5.76
CA VAL A 205 -4.80 19.72 -5.65
C VAL A 205 -4.23 19.13 -6.94
N LEU A 206 -5.00 18.29 -7.65
CA LEU A 206 -4.51 17.51 -8.79
C LEU A 206 -5.12 17.90 -10.14
N GLY A 207 -6.21 18.67 -10.14
CA GLY A 207 -6.93 19.12 -11.33
C GLY A 207 -6.16 20.13 -12.18
#